data_AF-A0AAV0D6N3-F1
#
_entry.id   AF-A0AAV0D6N3-F1
#
_cell.length_a   1.000
_cell.length_b   1.000
_cell.length_c   1.000
_cell.angle_alpha   90.00
_cell.angle_beta   90.00
_cell.angle_gamma   90.00
#
_symmetry.space_group_name_H-M   'P 1'
#
loop_
_entity.id
_entity.type
_entity.pdbx_description
1 polymer ?
#
loop_
_entity_poly.entity_id
_entity_poly.type
_entity_poly.pdbx_seq_one_letter_code
_entity_poly.pdbx_strand_id
1 'polypeptide(L)'
;MIFWKAAKAYNEPDFVEALDEMGKVSPAAVTAFKAYNPRCFCRAYIRTTTKCDVIVSNMAETFNGYIINARAKHIIFMLEDIRGALMQRMVVKRQTMEKNGCFLCPRIQARLEKSKDEAANCTPLPSSQVLFQVCHRLDTLTVNLETKSCTCRKWDLSGVPCCHAVACMFFMNV
;
A
#
# COMPACT_ATOMS: atom_id res chain seq x y z
N MET A 1 2.55 6.80 -15.97
CA MET A 1 2.83 5.51 -16.65
C MET A 1 1.64 4.57 -16.44
N ILE A 2 0.99 4.15 -17.52
CA ILE A 2 -0.27 3.39 -17.51
C ILE A 2 -0.11 1.98 -16.87
N PHE A 3 1.05 1.34 -17.05
CA PHE A 3 1.40 0.07 -16.40
C PHE A 3 1.16 0.09 -14.87
N TRP A 4 1.67 1.12 -14.20
CA TRP A 4 1.55 1.22 -12.75
C TRP A 4 0.14 1.56 -12.29
N LYS A 5 -0.70 2.18 -13.14
CA LYS A 5 -2.11 2.43 -12.85
C LYS A 5 -2.84 1.08 -12.72
N ALA A 6 -2.65 0.17 -13.67
CA ALA A 6 -3.20 -1.18 -13.61
C ALA A 6 -2.61 -2.00 -12.46
N ALA A 7 -1.28 -2.09 -12.35
CA ALA A 7 -0.64 -2.92 -11.33
C ALA A 7 -1.00 -2.49 -9.88
N LYS A 8 -1.14 -1.18 -9.63
CA LYS A 8 -1.44 -0.62 -8.30
C LYS A 8 -2.92 -0.43 -8.01
N ALA A 9 -3.83 -0.76 -8.93
CA ALA A 9 -5.27 -0.74 -8.70
C ALA A 9 -5.64 -1.70 -7.56
N TYR A 10 -6.49 -1.27 -6.63
CA TYR A 10 -6.83 -2.06 -5.44
C TYR A 10 -8.04 -2.97 -5.63
N ASN A 11 -8.95 -2.60 -6.53
CA ASN A 11 -10.15 -3.35 -6.85
C ASN A 11 -10.12 -3.76 -8.34
N GLU A 12 -10.98 -4.69 -8.72
CA GLU A 12 -11.06 -5.19 -10.10
C GLU A 12 -11.62 -4.16 -11.09
N PRO A 13 -12.65 -3.34 -10.74
CA PRO A 13 -13.13 -2.28 -11.63
C PRO A 13 -12.03 -1.29 -12.07
N ASP A 14 -11.28 -0.71 -11.13
CA ASP A 14 -10.17 0.21 -11.39
C ASP A 14 -9.08 -0.46 -12.25
N PHE A 15 -8.86 -1.77 -12.03
CA PHE A 15 -7.90 -2.56 -12.80
C PHE A 15 -8.33 -2.70 -14.26
N VAL A 16 -9.61 -3.03 -14.50
CA VAL A 16 -10.18 -3.15 -15.85
C VAL A 16 -10.14 -1.81 -16.57
N GLU A 17 -10.55 -0.72 -15.91
CA GLU A 17 -10.48 0.63 -16.48
C GLU A 17 -9.04 0.99 -16.90
N ALA A 18 -8.06 0.68 -16.05
CA ALA A 18 -6.65 0.93 -16.35
C ALA A 18 -6.13 0.07 -17.52
N LEU A 19 -6.64 -1.15 -17.71
CA LEU A 19 -6.33 -1.97 -18.87
C LEU A 19 -7.00 -1.45 -20.15
N ASP A 20 -8.22 -0.92 -20.06
CA ASP A 20 -8.92 -0.32 -21.21
C ASP A 20 -8.18 0.94 -21.68
N GLU A 21 -7.73 1.79 -20.77
CA GLU A 21 -6.85 2.92 -21.08
C GLU A 21 -5.53 2.47 -21.73
N MET A 22 -4.93 1.39 -21.23
CA MET A 22 -3.73 0.81 -21.82
C MET A 22 -3.99 0.31 -23.24
N GLY A 23 -5.13 -0.33 -23.48
CA GLY A 23 -5.54 -0.86 -24.78
C GLY A 23 -5.75 0.24 -25.82
N LYS A 24 -6.28 1.40 -25.41
CA LYS A 24 -6.41 2.60 -26.28
C LYS A 24 -5.07 3.10 -26.79
N VAL A 25 -3.99 2.91 -26.03
CA VAL A 25 -2.63 3.31 -26.43
C VAL A 25 -1.91 2.19 -27.19
N SER A 26 -1.99 0.95 -26.68
CA SER A 26 -1.36 -0.22 -27.29
C SER A 26 -2.08 -1.51 -26.87
N PRO A 27 -2.84 -2.13 -27.78
CA PRO A 27 -3.45 -3.43 -27.52
C PRO A 27 -2.42 -4.53 -27.20
N ALA A 28 -1.25 -4.48 -27.84
CA ALA A 28 -0.16 -5.42 -27.59
C ALA A 28 0.36 -5.34 -26.14
N ALA A 29 0.37 -4.13 -25.54
CA ALA A 29 0.77 -3.95 -24.15
C ALA A 29 -0.19 -4.66 -23.18
N VAL A 30 -1.50 -4.65 -23.45
CA VAL A 30 -2.50 -5.37 -22.63
C VAL A 30 -2.28 -6.87 -22.72
N THR A 31 -2.03 -7.41 -23.91
CA THR A 31 -1.73 -8.84 -24.10
C THR A 31 -0.47 -9.23 -23.34
N ALA A 32 0.60 -8.45 -23.47
CA ALA A 32 1.84 -8.69 -22.73
C ALA A 32 1.63 -8.61 -21.21
N PHE A 33 0.88 -7.62 -20.73
CA PHE A 33 0.58 -7.46 -19.30
C PHE A 33 -0.17 -8.68 -18.75
N LYS A 34 -1.19 -9.16 -19.47
CA LYS A 34 -1.98 -10.33 -19.06
C LYS A 34 -1.17 -11.63 -19.14
N ALA A 35 -0.20 -11.74 -20.05
CA ALA A 35 0.66 -12.91 -20.18
C ALA A 35 1.48 -13.20 -18.90
N TYR A 36 1.84 -12.16 -18.13
CA TYR A 36 2.56 -12.31 -16.85
C TYR A 36 1.67 -12.68 -15.65
N ASN A 37 0.41 -13.07 -15.88
CA ASN A 37 -0.57 -13.41 -14.85
C ASN A 37 -0.75 -12.30 -13.79
N PRO A 38 -1.69 -11.36 -14.01
CA PRO A 38 -1.98 -10.26 -13.09
C PRO A 38 -2.23 -10.68 -11.64
N ARG A 39 -2.66 -11.92 -11.39
CA ARG A 39 -2.90 -12.44 -10.03
C ARG A 39 -1.65 -12.51 -9.17
N CYS A 40 -0.47 -12.59 -9.78
CA CYS A 40 0.80 -12.71 -9.08
C CYS A 40 1.37 -11.37 -8.61
N PHE A 41 1.01 -10.24 -9.25
CA PHE A 41 1.67 -8.95 -9.00
C PHE A 41 0.74 -7.74 -8.91
N CYS A 42 -0.54 -7.84 -9.29
CA CYS A 42 -1.48 -6.73 -9.18
C CYS A 42 -2.18 -6.73 -7.83
N ARG A 43 -2.26 -5.56 -7.20
CA ARG A 43 -2.92 -5.39 -5.88
C ARG A 43 -4.38 -5.84 -5.89
N ALA A 44 -5.08 -5.65 -7.02
CA ALA A 44 -6.44 -6.11 -7.26
C ALA A 44 -6.63 -7.62 -7.13
N TYR A 45 -5.58 -8.44 -7.01
CA TYR A 45 -5.72 -9.89 -6.87
C TYR A 45 -4.88 -10.50 -5.74
N ILE A 46 -3.95 -9.72 -5.17
CA ILE A 46 -3.12 -10.20 -4.06
C ILE A 46 -3.98 -10.44 -2.82
N ARG A 47 -3.64 -11.51 -2.10
CA ARG A 47 -4.30 -11.91 -0.86
C ARG A 47 -4.15 -10.83 0.21
N THR A 48 -5.22 -10.59 0.95
CA THR A 48 -5.29 -9.55 2.00
C THR A 48 -4.81 -10.04 3.36
N THR A 49 -4.40 -11.31 3.48
CA THR A 49 -3.99 -11.93 4.75
C THR A 49 -2.67 -11.37 5.28
N THR A 50 -1.72 -11.04 4.41
CA THR A 50 -0.39 -10.54 4.79
C THR A 50 -0.37 -9.06 5.14
N LYS A 51 -1.47 -8.34 4.90
CA LYS A 51 -1.60 -6.90 5.15
C LYS A 51 -0.45 -6.07 4.54
N CYS A 52 -0.01 -6.47 3.35
CA CYS A 52 1.05 -5.81 2.60
C CYS A 52 0.57 -5.43 1.20
N ASP A 53 0.65 -4.14 0.88
CA ASP A 53 0.32 -3.59 -0.44
C ASP A 53 1.57 -3.35 -1.31
N VAL A 54 2.73 -3.89 -0.93
CA VAL A 54 3.98 -3.74 -1.69
C VAL A 54 4.02 -4.78 -2.81
N ILE A 55 4.09 -4.29 -4.06
CA ILE A 55 4.10 -5.12 -5.28
C ILE A 55 5.36 -4.94 -6.12
N VAL A 56 6.39 -4.32 -5.54
CA VAL A 56 7.63 -3.96 -6.24
C VAL A 56 8.80 -4.71 -5.65
N SER A 57 9.79 -5.03 -6.50
CA SER A 57 11.11 -5.58 -6.16
C SER A 57 11.99 -4.63 -5.35
N ASN A 58 11.45 -3.48 -4.89
CA ASN A 58 12.20 -2.44 -4.21
C ASN A 58 13.02 -2.96 -3.01
N MET A 59 12.58 -4.02 -2.33
CA MET A 59 13.38 -4.61 -1.26
C MET A 59 14.71 -5.19 -1.78
N ALA A 60 14.66 -5.94 -2.88
CA ALA A 60 15.84 -6.51 -3.50
C ALA A 60 16.73 -5.43 -4.12
N GLU A 61 16.14 -4.44 -4.79
CA GLU A 61 16.88 -3.30 -5.37
C GLU A 61 17.56 -2.46 -4.29
N THR A 62 16.83 -2.12 -3.22
CA THR A 62 17.38 -1.37 -2.08
C THR A 62 18.49 -2.16 -1.41
N PHE A 63 18.32 -3.47 -1.20
CA PHE A 63 19.35 -4.30 -0.61
C PHE A 63 20.59 -4.41 -1.51
N ASN A 64 20.41 -4.64 -2.81
CA ASN A 64 21.50 -4.71 -3.78
C ASN A 64 22.29 -3.40 -3.84
N GLY A 65 21.59 -2.25 -3.85
CA GLY A 65 22.24 -0.94 -3.78
C GLY A 65 22.96 -0.73 -2.45
N TYR A 66 22.39 -1.21 -1.33
CA TYR A 66 23.00 -1.10 0.00
C TYR A 66 24.33 -1.85 0.11
N ILE A 67 24.46 -3.02 -0.53
CA ILE A 67 25.66 -3.85 -0.45
C ILE A 67 26.59 -3.72 -1.66
N ILE A 68 26.31 -2.79 -2.59
CA ILE A 68 27.00 -2.73 -3.89
C ILE A 68 28.53 -2.62 -3.75
N ASN A 69 29.00 -1.78 -2.84
CA ASN A 69 30.44 -1.59 -2.59
C ASN A 69 31.04 -2.76 -1.80
N ALA A 70 30.29 -3.31 -0.84
CA ALA A 70 30.74 -4.46 -0.04
C ALA A 70 30.96 -5.69 -0.92
N ARG A 71 30.10 -5.90 -1.92
CA ARG A 71 30.17 -7.03 -2.87
C ARG A 71 31.42 -7.02 -3.76
N ALA A 72 32.09 -5.89 -3.91
CA ALA A 72 33.34 -5.80 -4.66
C ALA A 72 34.56 -6.28 -3.85
N LYS A 73 34.40 -6.57 -2.55
CA LYS A 73 35.47 -7.01 -1.66
C LYS A 73 35.51 -8.52 -1.52
N HIS A 74 36.63 -9.07 -1.03
CA HIS A 74 36.71 -10.48 -0.64
C HIS A 74 35.67 -10.82 0.43
N ILE A 75 35.26 -12.08 0.47
CA ILE A 75 34.13 -12.57 1.28
C ILE A 75 34.17 -12.11 2.75
N ILE A 76 35.34 -12.14 3.39
CA ILE A 76 35.49 -11.73 4.80
C ILE A 76 35.18 -10.24 4.96
N PHE A 77 35.79 -9.39 4.12
CA PHE A 77 35.57 -7.94 4.17
C PHE A 77 34.16 -7.54 3.74
N MET A 78 33.56 -8.25 2.78
CA MET A 78 32.16 -8.05 2.39
C MET A 78 31.23 -8.29 3.58
N LEU A 79 31.39 -9.41 4.29
CA LEU A 79 30.56 -9.75 5.44
C LEU A 79 30.75 -8.75 6.59
N GLU A 80 31.99 -8.31 6.82
CA GLU A 80 32.31 -7.34 7.86
C GLU A 80 31.69 -5.96 7.59
N ASP A 81 31.76 -5.48 6.34
CA ASP A 81 31.08 -4.24 5.92
C ASP A 81 29.57 -4.33 6.11
N ILE A 82 28.95 -5.44 5.66
CA ILE A 82 27.49 -5.64 5.80
C ILE A 82 27.09 -5.66 7.27
N ARG A 83 27.85 -6.37 8.12
CA ARG A 83 27.63 -6.44 9.57
C ARG A 83 27.72 -5.04 10.20
N GLY A 84 28.78 -4.29 9.92
CA GLY A 84 28.97 -2.94 10.45
C GLY A 84 27.86 -1.98 10.02
N ALA A 85 27.47 -2.03 8.76
CA ALA A 85 26.40 -1.18 8.23
C ALA A 85 25.03 -1.53 8.86
N LEU A 86 24.73 -2.82 9.07
CA LEU A 86 23.50 -3.26 9.73
C LEU A 86 23.44 -2.79 11.19
N MET A 87 24.55 -2.91 11.92
CA MET A 87 24.64 -2.42 13.30
C MET A 87 24.36 -0.93 13.41
N GLN A 88 25.03 -0.11 12.59
CA GLN A 88 24.80 1.34 12.55
C GLN A 88 23.34 1.65 12.22
N ARG A 89 22.76 0.95 11.24
CA ARG A 89 21.36 1.13 10.84
C ARG A 89 20.39 0.80 11.98
N MET A 90 20.63 -0.27 12.74
CA MET A 90 19.78 -0.64 13.89
C MET A 90 19.81 0.45 14.97
N VAL A 91 21.00 0.98 15.31
CA VAL A 91 21.14 2.06 16.29
C VAL A 91 20.41 3.32 15.83
N VAL A 92 20.62 3.74 14.57
CA VAL A 92 19.94 4.93 14.02
C VAL A 92 18.42 4.74 14.04
N LYS A 93 17.90 3.57 13.65
CA LYS A 93 16.46 3.29 13.67
C LYS A 93 15.89 3.30 15.09
N ARG A 94 16.60 2.73 16.05
CA ARG A 94 16.21 2.77 17.46
C ARG A 94 16.13 4.21 17.98
N GLN A 95 17.20 4.99 17.81
CA GLN A 95 17.23 6.40 18.24
C GLN A 95 16.16 7.25 17.56
N THR A 96 15.86 6.99 16.28
CA THR A 96 14.79 7.69 15.56
C THR A 96 13.43 7.41 16.19
N MET A 97 13.17 6.16 16.60
CA MET A 97 11.93 5.77 17.25
C MET A 97 11.85 6.24 18.72
N GLU A 98 12.96 6.25 19.45
CA GLU A 98 13.01 6.78 20.82
C GLU A 98 12.70 8.28 20.87
N LYS A 99 13.10 9.04 19.84
CA LYS A 99 12.76 10.46 19.68
C LYS A 99 11.34 10.70 19.17
N ASN A 100 10.69 9.68 18.60
CA ASN A 100 9.35 9.80 18.07
C ASN A 100 8.34 9.68 19.22
N GLY A 101 7.70 10.79 19.60
CA GLY A 101 6.67 10.80 20.64
C GLY A 101 5.33 10.19 20.22
N CYS A 102 5.17 9.82 18.95
CA CYS A 102 3.95 9.19 18.46
C CYS A 102 3.95 7.67 18.68
N PHE A 103 2.78 7.16 19.09
CA PHE A 103 2.54 5.72 19.22
C PHE A 103 2.69 4.96 17.88
N LEU A 104 2.40 5.62 16.76
CA LEU A 104 2.54 5.04 15.42
C LEU A 104 3.91 5.33 14.81
N CYS A 105 4.39 4.39 13.99
CA CYS A 105 5.56 4.59 13.15
C CYS A 105 5.32 5.77 12.18
N PRO A 106 6.30 6.67 11.96
CA PRO A 106 6.11 7.90 11.18
C PRO A 106 5.52 7.67 9.78
N ARG A 107 5.91 6.57 9.11
CA ARG A 107 5.38 6.23 7.78
C ARG A 107 3.91 5.84 7.78
N ILE A 108 3.47 5.12 8.82
CA ILE A 108 2.05 4.73 8.97
C ILE A 108 1.23 5.94 9.42
N GLN A 109 1.76 6.77 10.33
CA GLN A 109 1.15 8.03 10.72
C GLN A 109 0.90 8.92 9.50
N ALA A 110 1.93 9.18 8.69
CA ALA A 110 1.79 10.01 7.49
C ALA A 110 0.76 9.45 6.50
N ARG A 111 0.67 8.13 6.36
CA ARG A 111 -0.34 7.48 5.53
C ARG A 111 -1.75 7.70 6.10
N LEU A 112 -1.90 7.61 7.42
CA LEU A 112 -3.19 7.82 8.09
C LEU A 112 -3.62 9.29 8.03
N GLU A 113 -2.71 10.24 8.25
CA GLU A 113 -3.01 11.67 8.10
C GLU A 113 -3.51 11.99 6.69
N LYS A 114 -2.86 11.46 5.66
CA LYS A 114 -3.37 11.59 4.29
C LYS A 114 -4.78 10.98 4.11
N SER A 115 -5.05 9.82 4.72
CA SER A 115 -6.39 9.24 4.70
C SER A 115 -7.42 10.14 5.41
N LYS A 116 -7.04 10.85 6.48
CA LYS A 116 -7.90 11.80 7.19
C LYS A 116 -8.21 13.02 6.33
N ASP A 117 -7.20 13.58 5.65
CA ASP A 117 -7.40 14.70 4.73
C ASP A 117 -8.35 14.31 3.59
N GLU A 118 -8.16 13.11 3.02
CA GLU A 118 -9.03 12.59 1.95
C GLU A 118 -10.45 12.25 2.45
N ALA A 119 -10.62 11.92 3.74
CA ALA A 119 -11.91 11.56 4.34
C ALA A 119 -12.91 12.71 4.30
N ALA A 120 -12.46 13.98 4.24
CA ALA A 120 -13.33 15.14 4.08
C ALA A 120 -14.16 15.10 2.78
N ASN A 121 -13.72 14.34 1.77
CA ASN A 121 -14.42 14.15 0.50
C ASN A 121 -15.36 12.94 0.50
N CYS A 122 -15.53 12.29 1.65
CA CYS A 122 -16.35 11.09 1.80
C CYS A 122 -17.62 11.44 2.59
N THR A 123 -18.78 10.97 2.13
CA THR A 123 -20.05 11.12 2.82
C THR A 123 -20.50 9.75 3.32
N PRO A 124 -20.31 9.43 4.62
CA PRO A 124 -20.77 8.17 5.20
C PRO A 124 -22.28 8.20 5.46
N LEU A 125 -22.94 7.09 5.14
CA LEU A 125 -24.35 6.80 5.35
C LEU A 125 -24.44 5.49 6.16
N PRO A 126 -24.76 5.55 7.46
CA PRO A 126 -24.84 4.35 8.29
C PRO A 126 -26.03 3.48 7.90
N SER A 127 -25.77 2.17 7.74
CA SER A 127 -26.82 1.14 7.71
C SER A 127 -26.98 0.46 9.08
N SER A 128 -25.91 0.42 9.88
CA SER A 128 -25.89 -0.08 11.25
C SER A 128 -24.78 0.62 12.03
N GLN A 129 -24.52 0.20 13.28
CA GLN A 129 -23.41 0.72 14.09
C GLN A 129 -22.03 0.40 13.50
N VAL A 130 -21.92 -0.63 12.64
CA VAL A 130 -20.65 -1.12 12.10
C VAL A 130 -20.58 -1.10 10.57
N LEU A 131 -21.73 -1.01 9.88
CA LEU A 131 -21.83 -1.10 8.43
C LEU A 131 -22.30 0.23 7.84
N PHE A 132 -21.55 0.72 6.84
CA PHE A 132 -21.76 2.01 6.20
C PHE A 132 -21.71 1.87 4.69
N GLN A 133 -22.58 2.62 4.02
CA GLN A 133 -22.36 3.03 2.64
C GLN A 133 -21.59 4.36 2.66
N VAL A 134 -20.58 4.52 1.82
CA VAL A 134 -19.79 5.75 1.72
C VAL A 134 -19.80 6.21 0.29
N CYS A 135 -20.32 7.41 0.06
CA CYS A 135 -20.20 8.10 -1.22
C CYS A 135 -18.85 8.81 -1.26
N HIS A 136 -18.05 8.55 -2.30
CA HIS A 136 -16.76 9.22 -2.50
C HIS A 136 -16.60 9.53 -3.98
N ARG A 137 -16.73 10.82 -4.33
CA ARG A 137 -16.80 11.28 -5.72
C ARG A 137 -17.97 10.64 -6.47
N LEU A 138 -17.68 9.81 -7.47
CA LEU A 138 -18.68 9.09 -8.27
C LEU A 138 -18.88 7.65 -7.79
N ASP A 139 -18.10 7.20 -6.81
CA ASP A 139 -18.13 5.84 -6.31
C ASP A 139 -19.01 5.73 -5.07
N THR A 140 -19.69 4.58 -4.96
CA THR A 140 -20.37 4.16 -3.75
C THR A 140 -19.69 2.92 -3.21
N LEU A 141 -19.23 2.98 -1.97
CA LEU A 141 -18.41 1.95 -1.35
C LEU A 141 -19.08 1.45 -0.07
N THR A 142 -18.77 0.23 0.33
CA THR A 142 -19.25 -0.35 1.59
C THR A 142 -18.09 -0.50 2.55
N VAL A 143 -18.25 0.00 3.77
CA VAL A 143 -17.28 -0.09 4.85
C VAL A 143 -17.89 -0.87 6.00
N ASN A 144 -17.16 -1.87 6.49
CA ASN A 144 -17.49 -2.59 7.71
C ASN A 144 -16.36 -2.37 8.73
N LEU A 145 -16.69 -1.66 9.82
CA LEU A 145 -15.75 -1.32 10.88
C LEU A 145 -15.40 -2.51 11.78
N GLU A 146 -16.32 -3.46 11.97
CA GLU A 146 -16.11 -4.66 12.78
C GLU A 146 -15.11 -5.60 12.09
N THR A 147 -15.34 -5.90 10.82
CA THR A 147 -14.45 -6.77 10.03
C THR A 147 -13.22 -6.03 9.49
N LYS A 148 -13.12 -4.71 9.73
CA LYS A 148 -12.05 -3.82 9.25
C LYS A 148 -11.85 -3.91 7.73
N SER A 149 -12.95 -3.82 7.00
CA SER A 149 -13.01 -4.05 5.55
C SER A 149 -13.64 -2.87 4.80
N CYS A 150 -13.19 -2.65 3.57
CA CYS A 150 -13.80 -1.68 2.66
C CYS A 150 -13.80 -2.24 1.24
N THR A 151 -14.86 -2.04 0.46
CA THR A 151 -14.92 -2.51 -0.93
C THR A 151 -13.85 -1.88 -1.84
N CYS A 152 -13.24 -0.76 -1.43
CA CYS A 152 -12.06 -0.21 -2.11
C CYS A 152 -10.78 -1.06 -1.91
N ARG A 153 -10.82 -2.06 -1.02
CA ARG A 153 -9.77 -3.02 -0.66
C ARG A 153 -8.46 -2.46 -0.11
N LYS A 154 -8.30 -1.14 -0.03
CA LYS A 154 -7.10 -0.49 0.52
C LYS A 154 -6.87 -0.90 1.98
N TRP A 155 -7.93 -0.91 2.79
CA TRP A 155 -7.84 -1.30 4.20
C TRP A 155 -7.55 -2.80 4.35
N ASP A 156 -8.25 -3.63 3.58
CA ASP A 156 -8.06 -5.07 3.60
C ASP A 156 -6.62 -5.47 3.22
N LEU A 157 -6.05 -4.82 2.21
CA LEU A 157 -4.72 -5.17 1.69
C LEU A 157 -3.58 -4.58 2.52
N SER A 158 -3.72 -3.37 3.06
CA SER A 158 -2.63 -2.69 3.78
C SER A 158 -2.72 -2.79 5.30
N GLY A 159 -3.88 -3.17 5.84
CA GLY A 159 -4.18 -3.09 7.27
C GLY A 159 -4.34 -1.67 7.83
N VAL A 160 -4.10 -0.63 7.02
CA VAL A 160 -4.24 0.78 7.42
C VAL A 160 -5.60 1.30 6.95
N PRO A 161 -6.39 1.98 7.80
CA PRO A 161 -7.66 2.56 7.40
C PRO A 161 -7.52 3.45 6.16
N CYS A 162 -8.39 3.19 5.17
CA CYS A 162 -8.56 4.06 4.01
C CYS A 162 -9.40 5.29 4.35
N CYS A 163 -9.43 6.30 3.47
CA CYS A 163 -10.23 7.51 3.69
C CYS A 163 -11.72 7.21 3.96
N HIS A 164 -12.30 6.19 3.34
CA HIS A 164 -13.69 5.77 3.58
C HIS A 164 -13.88 5.26 5.01
N ALA A 165 -12.96 4.42 5.48
CA ALA A 165 -12.98 3.89 6.84
C ALA A 165 -12.79 5.01 7.87
N VAL A 166 -11.87 5.92 7.61
CA VAL A 166 -11.64 7.10 8.48
C VAL A 166 -12.87 7.99 8.54
N ALA A 167 -13.58 8.22 7.42
CA ALA A 167 -14.81 8.99 7.41
C ALA A 167 -15.91 8.36 8.28
N CYS A 168 -16.06 7.02 8.23
CA CYS A 168 -16.98 6.30 9.11
C CYS A 168 -16.58 6.40 10.59
N MET A 169 -15.28 6.33 10.90
CA MET A 169 -14.77 6.49 12.27
C MET A 169 -15.07 7.88 12.81
N PHE A 170 -14.81 8.93 12.02
CA PHE A 170 -15.17 10.31 12.35
C PHE A 170 -16.67 10.50 12.55
N PHE A 171 -17.51 9.88 11.72
CA PHE A 171 -18.97 9.93 11.90
C PHE A 171 -19.42 9.33 13.23
N MET A 172 -18.77 8.25 13.68
CA MET A 172 -19.06 7.58 14.94
C MET A 172 -18.42 8.25 16.16
N ASN A 173 -17.61 9.30 15.98
CA ASN A 173 -16.78 9.94 17.01
C ASN A 173 -15.81 8.97 17.72
N VAL A 174 -15.26 7.98 17.00
CA VAL A 174 -14.27 6.99 17.51
C VAL A 174 -12.92 7.11 16.83
#